data_AF-A0A958XNG9-F1
#
_entry.id   AF-A0A958XNG9-F1
#
_cell.length_a   1.000
_cell.length_b   1.000
_cell.length_c   1.000
_cell.angle_alpha   90.00
_cell.angle_beta   90.00
_cell.angle_gamma   90.00
#
_symmetry.space_group_name_H-M   'P 1'
#
loop_
_entity.id
_entity.type
_entity.pdbx_description
1 polymer ?
#
loop_
_entity_poly.entity_id
_entity_poly.type
_entity_poly.pdbx_seq_one_letter_code
_entity_poly.pdbx_strand_id
1 'polypeptide(L)'
;NGWNIEPVDGKEIAAVRAGFRNLTSMAFLLGFCYFFVQAYLFQILNLKLSNPTQSFSLLLFSFLLGNGLGSLTTKFFRGNLHRHLATVCAAIILASLLTGFVLYPMSKPHLSETGIALLLLLPAFFIGMPFPLLLKMGAEYEDRQAIPLLLGISSVAGVAASVSAIVVSVLSGYKIVFLLGLSGYALLLLAAIVSHRNELKNLTAKS
;
A
#
# COMPACT_ATOMS: atom_id res chain seq x y z
N ASN A 1 10.15 5.78 48.76
CA ASN A 1 8.84 5.18 48.45
C ASN A 1 8.20 5.86 47.23
N GLY A 2 8.86 5.80 46.07
CA GLY A 2 8.55 6.60 44.88
C GLY A 2 7.65 5.93 43.84
N TRP A 3 6.74 5.05 44.23
CA TRP A 3 5.74 4.48 43.31
C TRP A 3 4.55 5.45 43.19
N ASN A 4 4.80 6.63 42.62
CA ASN A 4 3.73 7.50 42.17
C ASN A 4 3.31 7.01 40.79
N ILE A 5 2.57 5.91 40.76
CA ILE A 5 1.91 5.41 39.55
C ILE A 5 0.74 6.38 39.35
N GLU A 6 0.96 7.44 38.58
CA GLU A 6 -0.15 8.27 38.13
C GLU A 6 -1.17 7.33 37.47
N PRO A 7 -2.47 7.41 37.82
CA PRO A 7 -3.47 6.55 37.23
C PRO A 7 -3.50 6.83 35.73
N VAL A 8 -2.98 5.87 34.94
CA VAL A 8 -3.01 5.94 33.48
C VAL A 8 -4.45 6.20 33.06
N ASP A 9 -4.72 7.39 32.53
CA ASP A 9 -6.07 7.85 32.26
C ASP A 9 -6.72 6.89 31.25
N GLY A 10 -7.87 6.33 31.60
CA GLY A 10 -8.61 5.41 30.73
C GLY A 10 -8.94 6.01 29.37
N LYS A 11 -9.01 7.36 29.27
CA LYS A 11 -9.14 8.07 27.99
C LYS A 11 -7.88 7.98 27.12
N GLU A 12 -6.69 8.00 27.72
CA GLU A 12 -5.41 7.89 27.02
C GLU A 12 -5.25 6.48 26.43
N ILE A 13 -5.57 5.44 27.21
CA ILE A 13 -5.59 4.05 26.76
C ILE A 13 -6.63 3.83 25.64
N ALA A 14 -7.80 4.47 25.74
CA ALA A 14 -8.82 4.40 24.69
C ALA A 14 -8.37 5.08 23.39
N ALA A 15 -7.68 6.21 23.47
CA ALA A 15 -7.14 6.93 22.32
C ALA A 15 -6.04 6.15 21.61
N VAL A 16 -5.08 5.59 22.36
CA VAL A 16 -3.99 4.76 21.82
C VAL A 16 -4.54 3.53 21.09
N ARG A 17 -5.52 2.85 21.70
CA ARG A 17 -6.19 1.69 21.09
C ARG A 17 -6.99 2.05 19.84
N ALA A 18 -7.64 3.22 19.81
CA ALA A 18 -8.33 3.71 18.62
C ALA A 18 -7.36 4.03 17.48
N GLY A 19 -6.21 4.64 17.78
CA GLY A 19 -5.13 4.88 16.83
C GLY A 19 -4.57 3.60 16.23
N PHE A 20 -4.26 2.62 17.09
CA PHE A 20 -3.75 1.32 16.66
C PHE A 20 -4.77 0.54 15.80
N ARG A 21 -6.07 0.61 16.13
CA ARG A 21 -7.14 0.01 15.32
C ARG A 21 -7.24 0.60 13.92
N ASN A 22 -7.08 1.92 13.79
CA ASN A 22 -7.07 2.58 12.50
C ASN A 22 -5.86 2.14 11.67
N LEU A 23 -4.69 2.02 12.30
CA LEU A 23 -3.46 1.61 11.64
C LEU A 23 -3.52 0.15 11.13
N THR A 24 -4.08 -0.76 11.93
CA THR A 24 -4.30 -2.15 11.53
C THR A 24 -5.31 -2.27 10.39
N SER A 25 -6.37 -1.46 10.41
CA SER A 25 -7.33 -1.37 9.29
C SER A 25 -6.65 -0.88 8.00
N MET A 26 -5.77 0.12 8.11
CA MET A 26 -4.97 0.60 6.99
C MET A 26 -4.00 -0.47 6.48
N ALA A 27 -3.36 -1.24 7.37
CA ALA A 27 -2.45 -2.32 6.99
C ALA A 27 -3.16 -3.43 6.21
N PHE A 28 -4.36 -3.81 6.67
CA PHE A 28 -5.20 -4.78 5.99
C PHE A 28 -5.60 -4.29 4.60
N LEU A 29 -6.15 -3.08 4.52
CA LEU A 29 -6.59 -2.51 3.25
C LEU A 29 -5.42 -2.33 2.27
N LEU A 30 -4.26 -1.91 2.77
CA LEU A 30 -3.05 -1.75 1.96
C LEU A 30 -2.60 -3.08 1.35
N GLY A 31 -2.51 -4.13 2.17
CA GLY A 31 -2.17 -5.47 1.69
C GLY A 31 -3.17 -5.95 0.64
N PHE A 32 -4.46 -5.74 0.89
CA PHE A 32 -5.51 -6.15 -0.04
C PHE A 32 -5.39 -5.47 -1.41
N CYS A 33 -5.22 -4.14 -1.43
CA CYS A 33 -5.10 -3.36 -2.65
C CYS A 33 -3.82 -3.67 -3.43
N TYR A 34 -2.71 -3.85 -2.71
CA TYR A 34 -1.43 -4.23 -3.30
C TYR A 34 -1.55 -5.50 -4.14
N PHE A 35 -2.14 -6.56 -3.57
CA PHE A 35 -2.27 -7.85 -4.27
C PHE A 35 -3.27 -7.79 -5.43
N PHE A 36 -4.34 -6.98 -5.33
CA PHE A 36 -5.27 -6.76 -6.44
C PHE A 36 -4.59 -6.11 -7.65
N VAL A 37 -3.80 -5.06 -7.40
CA VAL A 37 -3.03 -4.39 -8.46
C VAL A 37 -1.97 -5.34 -9.01
N GLN A 38 -1.26 -6.08 -8.16
CA GLN A 38 -0.27 -7.07 -8.58
C GLN A 38 -0.88 -8.17 -9.46
N ALA A 39 -2.08 -8.67 -9.12
CA ALA A 39 -2.81 -9.66 -9.91
C ALA A 39 -3.20 -9.14 -11.30
N TYR A 40 -3.61 -7.87 -11.40
CA TYR A 40 -3.88 -7.23 -12.69
C TYR A 40 -2.63 -7.09 -13.56
N LEU A 41 -1.51 -6.63 -12.97
CA LEU A 41 -0.24 -6.50 -13.68
C LEU A 41 0.27 -7.87 -14.15
N PHE A 42 0.13 -8.91 -13.33
CA PHE A 42 0.46 -10.28 -13.70
C PHE A 42 -0.35 -10.75 -14.92
N GLN A 43 -1.67 -10.47 -14.94
CA GLN A 43 -2.50 -10.81 -16.09
C GLN A 43 -2.03 -10.09 -17.37
N ILE A 44 -1.70 -8.81 -17.28
CA ILE A 44 -1.16 -8.05 -18.42
C ILE A 44 0.12 -8.69 -18.96
N LEU A 45 1.02 -9.12 -18.09
CA LEU A 45 2.25 -9.81 -18.49
C LEU A 45 1.94 -11.13 -19.18
N ASN A 46 1.03 -11.93 -18.65
CA ASN A 46 0.62 -13.20 -19.27
C ASN A 46 -0.04 -13.02 -20.64
N LEU A 47 -0.65 -11.86 -20.91
CA LEU A 47 -1.19 -11.55 -22.25
C LEU A 47 -0.10 -11.09 -23.24
N LYS A 48 1.06 -10.66 -22.75
CA LYS A 48 2.17 -10.14 -23.58
C LYS A 48 3.30 -11.15 -23.76
N LEU A 49 3.57 -11.97 -22.75
CA LEU A 49 4.58 -13.03 -22.79
C LEU A 49 3.91 -14.38 -23.07
N SER A 50 4.59 -15.22 -23.83
CA SER A 50 4.10 -16.56 -24.20
C SER A 50 4.22 -17.59 -23.07
N ASN A 51 4.99 -17.28 -22.01
CA ASN A 51 5.26 -18.22 -20.92
C ASN A 51 4.91 -17.60 -19.54
N PRO A 52 4.01 -18.22 -18.76
CA PRO A 52 3.57 -17.69 -17.46
C PRO A 52 4.70 -17.66 -16.41
N THR A 53 5.68 -18.55 -16.51
CA THR A 53 6.84 -18.59 -15.60
C THR A 53 7.74 -17.38 -15.81
N GLN A 54 7.88 -16.91 -17.06
CA GLN A 54 8.62 -15.69 -17.38
C GLN A 54 7.88 -14.46 -16.85
N SER A 55 6.57 -14.39 -17.09
CA SER A 55 5.73 -13.31 -16.55
C SER A 55 5.86 -13.18 -15.04
N PHE A 56 5.81 -14.30 -14.32
CA PHE A 56 5.89 -14.29 -12.86
C PHE A 56 7.27 -13.84 -12.36
N SER A 57 8.34 -14.37 -12.96
CA SER A 57 9.72 -13.99 -12.62
C SER A 57 9.98 -12.50 -12.86
N LEU A 58 9.53 -11.97 -14.01
CA LEU A 58 9.69 -10.57 -14.37
C LEU A 58 8.87 -9.66 -13.44
N LEU A 59 7.64 -10.07 -13.12
CA LEU A 59 6.78 -9.37 -12.16
C LEU A 59 7.48 -9.27 -10.81
N LEU A 60 7.92 -10.40 -10.25
CA LEU A 60 8.59 -10.42 -8.96
C LEU A 60 9.86 -9.58 -8.98
N PHE A 61 10.69 -9.71 -10.02
CA PHE A 61 11.90 -8.92 -10.16
C PHE A 61 11.62 -7.40 -10.14
N SER A 62 10.68 -6.92 -10.97
CA SER A 62 10.29 -5.51 -11.01
C SER A 62 9.65 -5.05 -9.70
N PHE A 63 8.84 -5.89 -9.06
CA PHE A 63 8.22 -5.55 -7.77
C PHE A 63 9.22 -5.53 -6.63
N LEU A 64 10.16 -6.47 -6.55
CA LEU A 64 11.21 -6.47 -5.52
C LEU A 64 12.13 -5.26 -5.69
N LEU A 65 12.57 -4.96 -6.92
CA LEU A 65 13.39 -3.77 -7.18
C LEU A 65 12.62 -2.48 -6.93
N GLY A 66 11.40 -2.37 -7.44
CA GLY A 66 10.55 -1.20 -7.24
C GLY A 66 10.26 -0.97 -5.75
N ASN A 67 9.82 -2.00 -5.04
CA ASN A 67 9.53 -1.91 -3.61
C ASN A 67 10.78 -1.58 -2.78
N GLY A 68 11.93 -2.17 -3.13
CA GLY A 68 13.20 -1.88 -2.49
C GLY A 68 13.62 -0.41 -2.67
N LEU A 69 13.56 0.09 -3.91
CA LEU A 69 13.87 1.48 -4.22
C LEU A 69 12.88 2.45 -3.54
N GLY A 70 11.58 2.15 -3.59
CA GLY A 70 10.54 2.95 -2.93
C GLY A 70 10.75 3.03 -1.41
N SER A 71 11.08 1.89 -0.78
CA SER A 71 11.40 1.81 0.64
C SER A 71 12.60 2.69 1.04
N LEU A 72 13.63 2.75 0.19
CA LEU A 72 14.78 3.63 0.41
C LEU A 72 14.40 5.11 0.31
N THR A 73 13.59 5.49 -0.70
CA THR A 73 13.06 6.85 -0.82
C THR A 73 12.26 7.24 0.41
N THR A 74 11.60 6.26 1.05
CA THR A 74 10.81 6.51 2.25
C THR A 74 11.64 6.98 3.45
N LYS A 75 12.96 6.75 3.45
CA LYS A 75 13.88 7.25 4.48
C LYS A 75 14.08 8.77 4.43
N PHE A 76 13.87 9.39 3.27
CA PHE A 76 14.07 10.83 3.07
C PHE A 76 12.85 11.67 3.48
N PHE A 77 11.67 11.06 3.62
CA PHE A 77 10.49 11.76 4.12
C PHE A 77 10.65 12.06 5.62
N ARG A 78 10.75 13.36 5.94
CA ARG A 78 10.75 13.92 7.29
C ARG A 78 9.51 14.79 7.47
N GLY A 79 8.85 14.69 8.63
CA GLY A 79 7.59 15.40 8.94
C GLY A 79 6.37 14.47 8.98
N ASN A 80 5.17 15.00 8.75
CA ASN A 80 3.91 14.27 8.97
C ASN A 80 3.79 13.03 8.08
N LEU A 81 3.93 11.84 8.67
CA LEU A 81 3.85 10.55 7.98
C LEU A 81 2.50 10.37 7.27
N HIS A 82 1.39 10.85 7.84
CA HIS A 82 0.06 10.77 7.23
C HIS A 82 -0.07 11.57 5.93
N ARG A 83 0.57 12.74 5.85
CA ARG A 83 0.60 13.55 4.61
C ARG A 83 1.38 12.83 3.52
N HIS A 84 2.53 12.25 3.86
CA HIS A 84 3.34 11.48 2.93
C HIS A 84 2.61 10.24 2.43
N LEU A 85 1.90 9.53 3.30
CA LEU A 85 1.07 8.39 2.93
C LEU A 85 -0.02 8.80 1.91
N ALA A 86 -0.69 9.94 2.14
CA ALA A 86 -1.68 10.46 1.19
C ALA A 86 -1.06 10.85 -0.16
N THR A 87 0.08 11.54 -0.18
CA THR A 87 0.80 11.89 -1.41
C THR A 87 1.25 10.66 -2.19
N VAL A 88 1.77 9.65 -1.50
CA VAL A 88 2.19 8.39 -2.12
C VAL A 88 0.98 7.63 -2.68
N CYS A 89 -0.16 7.58 -1.97
CA CYS A 89 -1.37 6.95 -2.50
C CYS A 89 -1.92 7.68 -3.73
N ALA A 90 -1.87 9.02 -3.74
CA ALA A 90 -2.23 9.79 -4.93
C ALA A 90 -1.29 9.49 -6.10
N ALA A 91 0.01 9.39 -5.83
CA ALA A 91 1.01 9.02 -6.83
C ALA A 91 0.81 7.58 -7.35
N ILE A 92 0.41 6.62 -6.50
CA ILE A 92 0.08 5.25 -6.91
C ILE A 92 -1.12 5.25 -7.85
N ILE A 93 -2.19 5.98 -7.51
CA ILE A 93 -3.39 6.08 -8.35
C ILE A 93 -3.00 6.67 -9.71
N LEU A 94 -2.29 7.80 -9.71
CA LEU A 94 -1.86 8.47 -10.94
C LEU A 94 -0.93 7.58 -11.78
N ALA A 95 0.08 6.96 -11.17
CA ALA A 95 1.01 6.07 -11.86
C ALA A 95 0.30 4.83 -12.41
N SER A 96 -0.60 4.22 -11.65
CA SER A 96 -1.35 3.04 -12.08
C SER A 96 -2.31 3.37 -13.23
N LEU A 97 -2.97 4.52 -13.20
CA LEU A 97 -3.78 5.05 -14.31
C LEU A 97 -2.90 5.34 -15.53
N LEU A 98 -1.76 6.01 -15.37
CA LEU A 98 -0.84 6.27 -16.48
C LEU A 98 -0.36 4.95 -17.12
N THR A 99 0.05 3.98 -16.30
CA THR A 99 0.56 2.70 -16.80
C THR A 99 -0.55 1.88 -17.47
N GLY A 100 -1.72 1.78 -16.85
CA GLY A 100 -2.83 0.96 -17.34
C GLY A 100 -3.60 1.56 -18.52
N PHE A 101 -3.77 2.89 -18.57
CA PHE A 101 -4.59 3.56 -19.60
C PHE A 101 -3.78 4.28 -20.68
N VAL A 102 -2.57 4.76 -20.39
CA VAL A 102 -1.78 5.54 -21.35
C VAL A 102 -0.66 4.70 -21.93
N LEU A 103 0.16 4.11 -21.07
CA LEU A 103 1.35 3.37 -21.53
C LEU A 103 0.98 2.00 -22.11
N TYR A 104 0.01 1.27 -21.53
CA TYR A 104 -0.42 -0.03 -22.06
C TYR A 104 -0.93 0.02 -23.52
N PRO A 105 -1.86 0.92 -23.90
CA PRO A 105 -2.31 1.00 -25.30
C PRO A 105 -1.31 1.66 -26.25
N MET A 106 -0.43 2.54 -25.76
CA MET A 106 0.63 3.15 -26.58
C MET A 106 1.84 2.24 -26.80
N SER A 107 1.96 1.16 -26.01
CA SER A 107 3.00 0.15 -26.17
C SER A 107 2.76 -0.67 -27.43
N LYS A 108 3.52 -0.37 -28.49
CA LYS A 108 3.54 -1.14 -29.74
C LYS A 108 3.69 -2.66 -29.48
N PRO A 109 3.25 -3.53 -30.39
CA PRO A 109 3.33 -4.99 -30.22
C PRO A 109 4.75 -5.58 -30.08
N HIS A 110 5.82 -4.78 -30.22
CA HIS A 110 7.22 -5.22 -30.15
C HIS A 110 8.03 -4.60 -29.00
N LEU A 111 7.42 -4.31 -27.84
CA LEU A 111 8.25 -4.00 -26.67
C LEU A 111 9.04 -5.25 -26.24
N SER A 112 10.36 -5.11 -26.07
CA SER A 112 11.18 -6.16 -25.49
C SER A 112 10.73 -6.46 -24.06
N GLU A 113 11.03 -7.66 -23.57
CA GLU A 113 10.78 -8.07 -22.17
C GLU A 113 11.34 -7.04 -21.17
N THR A 114 12.50 -6.47 -21.48
CA THR A 114 13.13 -5.38 -20.72
C THR A 114 12.30 -4.10 -20.70
N GLY A 115 11.70 -3.69 -21.82
CA GLY A 115 10.84 -2.51 -21.88
C GLY A 115 9.58 -2.66 -21.03
N ILE A 116 9.01 -3.86 -21.01
CA ILE A 116 7.86 -4.20 -20.16
C ILE A 116 8.26 -4.19 -18.68
N ALA A 117 9.41 -4.76 -18.33
CA ALA A 117 9.93 -4.74 -16.96
C ALA A 117 10.14 -3.32 -16.42
N LEU A 118 10.73 -2.43 -17.24
CA LEU A 118 10.89 -1.01 -16.89
C LEU A 118 9.54 -0.31 -16.72
N LEU A 119 8.58 -0.63 -17.58
CA LEU A 119 7.24 -0.04 -17.49
C LEU A 119 6.53 -0.43 -16.19
N LEU A 120 6.71 -1.67 -15.74
CA LEU A 120 6.19 -2.16 -14.46
C LEU A 120 6.97 -1.67 -13.24
N LEU A 121 8.24 -1.31 -13.42
CA LEU A 121 9.07 -0.76 -12.34
C LEU A 121 8.48 0.54 -11.78
N LEU A 122 7.85 1.34 -12.65
CA LEU A 122 7.27 2.63 -12.30
C LEU A 122 6.12 2.50 -11.29
N PRO A 123 5.03 1.74 -11.54
CA PRO A 123 3.99 1.52 -10.54
C PRO A 123 4.51 0.72 -9.34
N ALA A 124 5.41 -0.26 -9.53
CA ALA A 124 6.00 -1.03 -8.43
C ALA A 124 6.75 -0.14 -7.43
N PHE A 125 7.51 0.84 -7.92
CA PHE A 125 8.20 1.81 -7.08
C PHE A 125 7.25 2.60 -6.18
N PHE A 126 6.15 3.10 -6.74
CA PHE A 126 5.15 3.84 -5.97
C PHE A 126 4.38 2.95 -4.99
N ILE A 127 3.99 1.75 -5.42
CA ILE A 127 3.22 0.78 -4.64
C ILE A 127 3.99 0.28 -3.42
N GLY A 128 5.32 0.25 -3.46
CA GLY A 128 6.15 -0.19 -2.34
C GLY A 128 6.42 0.84 -1.24
N MET A 129 6.10 2.12 -1.47
CA MET A 129 6.33 3.20 -0.49
C MET A 129 5.36 3.25 0.72
N PRO A 130 4.05 2.96 0.59
CA PRO A 130 3.10 3.09 1.70
C PRO A 130 3.40 2.16 2.88
N PHE A 131 3.93 0.97 2.60
CA PHE A 131 4.13 -0.05 3.62
C PHE A 131 5.22 0.33 4.64
N PRO A 132 6.44 0.76 4.23
CA PRO A 132 7.43 1.34 5.13
C PRO A 132 6.94 2.55 5.93
N LEU A 133 6.10 3.40 5.33
CA LEU A 133 5.45 4.53 6.02
C LEU A 133 4.54 4.06 7.14
N LEU A 134 3.74 3.03 6.88
CA LEU A 134 2.84 2.43 7.87
C LEU A 134 3.61 1.79 9.04
N LEU A 135 4.73 1.12 8.74
CA LEU A 135 5.59 0.53 9.77
C LEU A 135 6.24 1.59 10.64
N LYS A 136 6.65 2.74 10.07
CA LYS A 136 7.16 3.88 10.84
C LYS A 136 6.10 4.43 11.80
N MET A 137 4.85 4.58 11.35
CA MET A 137 3.74 4.97 12.23
C MET A 137 3.50 3.93 13.35
N GLY A 138 3.62 2.63 13.03
CA GLY A 138 3.51 1.55 14.01
C GLY A 138 4.64 1.56 15.05
N ALA A 139 5.84 1.98 14.64
CA ALA A 139 7.00 2.09 15.51
C ALA A 139 6.92 3.25 16.52
N GLU A 140 6.00 4.22 16.33
CA GLU A 140 5.75 5.30 17.28
C GLU A 140 4.97 4.82 18.52
N TYR A 141 4.33 3.64 18.46
CA TYR A 141 3.68 3.04 19.61
C TYR A 141 4.72 2.30 20.48
N GLU A 142 4.62 2.47 21.81
CA GLU A 142 5.53 1.83 22.78
C GLU A 142 5.48 0.28 22.76
N ASP A 143 4.44 -0.30 22.17
CA ASP A 143 4.27 -1.75 22.09
C ASP A 143 5.19 -2.37 21.03
N ARG A 144 6.17 -3.17 21.49
CA ARG A 144 7.07 -3.96 20.63
C ARG A 144 6.35 -4.93 19.70
N GLN A 145 5.08 -5.27 19.98
CA GLN A 145 4.28 -6.16 19.14
C GLN A 145 3.59 -5.43 17.97
N ALA A 146 3.58 -4.10 17.94
CA ALA A 146 2.91 -3.32 16.91
C ALA A 146 3.38 -3.65 15.48
N ILE A 147 4.70 -3.69 15.25
CA ILE A 147 5.30 -3.97 13.94
C ILE A 147 4.97 -5.41 13.46
N PRO A 148 5.23 -6.47 14.25
CA PRO A 148 4.83 -7.84 13.90
C PRO A 148 3.34 -8.00 13.60
N LEU A 149 2.46 -7.32 14.36
CA LEU A 149 1.02 -7.37 14.13
C LEU A 149 0.62 -6.75 12.79
N LEU A 150 1.18 -5.59 12.44
CA LEU A 150 0.91 -4.94 11.15
C LEU A 150 1.39 -5.81 9.97
N LEU A 151 2.58 -6.41 10.09
CA LEU A 151 3.10 -7.39 9.13
C LEU A 151 2.18 -8.61 8.99
N GLY A 152 1.75 -9.18 10.12
CA GLY A 152 0.85 -10.34 10.14
C GLY A 152 -0.49 -10.04 9.46
N ILE A 153 -1.12 -8.92 9.80
CA ILE A 153 -2.41 -8.51 9.23
C ILE A 153 -2.31 -8.24 7.73
N SER A 154 -1.24 -7.55 7.29
CA SER A 154 -1.02 -7.31 5.85
C SER A 154 -0.82 -8.61 5.06
N SER A 155 -0.18 -9.61 5.67
CA SER A 155 0.04 -10.93 5.04
C SER A 155 -1.26 -11.71 4.91
N VAL A 156 -2.08 -11.75 5.97
CA VAL A 156 -3.42 -12.37 5.94
C VAL A 156 -4.30 -11.68 4.90
N ALA A 157 -4.26 -10.35 4.84
CA ALA A 157 -4.98 -9.58 3.83
C ALA A 157 -4.52 -9.95 2.41
N GLY A 158 -3.23 -10.14 2.20
CA GLY A 158 -2.66 -10.53 0.91
C GLY A 158 -3.12 -11.91 0.43
N VAL A 159 -3.17 -12.89 1.34
CA VAL A 159 -3.71 -14.23 1.02
C VAL A 159 -5.21 -14.16 0.69
N ALA A 160 -5.99 -13.43 1.49
CA ALA A 160 -7.41 -13.23 1.22
C ALA A 160 -7.63 -12.51 -0.13
N ALA A 161 -6.77 -11.54 -0.43
CA ALA A 161 -6.83 -10.76 -1.66
C ALA A 161 -6.46 -11.58 -2.90
N SER A 162 -5.45 -12.45 -2.84
CA SER A 162 -5.07 -13.28 -4.00
C SER A 162 -6.20 -14.22 -4.42
N VAL A 163 -6.86 -14.87 -3.45
CA VAL A 163 -8.03 -15.72 -3.70
C VAL A 163 -9.20 -14.89 -4.22
N SER A 164 -9.50 -13.76 -3.58
CA SER A 164 -10.59 -12.87 -3.99
C SER A 164 -10.38 -12.30 -5.39
N ALA A 165 -9.14 -11.96 -5.75
CA ALA A 165 -8.79 -11.43 -7.07
C ALA A 165 -9.06 -12.45 -8.18
N ILE A 166 -8.78 -13.74 -7.95
CA ILE A 166 -9.10 -14.81 -8.91
C ILE A 166 -10.61 -14.98 -9.04
N VAL A 167 -11.35 -14.99 -7.93
CA VAL A 167 -12.81 -15.13 -7.96
C VAL A 167 -13.45 -13.97 -8.74
N VAL A 168 -13.05 -12.74 -8.43
CA VAL A 168 -13.57 -11.54 -9.10
C VAL A 168 -13.12 -11.48 -10.57
N SER A 169 -11.91 -11.93 -10.90
CA SER A 169 -11.42 -11.92 -12.28
C SER A 169 -12.19 -12.89 -13.17
N VAL A 170 -12.57 -14.06 -12.64
CA VAL A 170 -13.37 -15.04 -13.37
C VAL A 170 -14.80 -14.55 -13.60
N LEU A 171 -15.40 -13.89 -12.61
CA LEU A 171 -16.79 -13.41 -12.69
C LEU A 171 -16.95 -12.16 -13.55
N SER A 172 -16.03 -11.21 -13.41
CA SER A 172 -16.19 -9.86 -13.97
C SER A 172 -15.00 -9.34 -14.77
N GLY A 173 -13.94 -10.14 -14.88
CA GLY A 173 -12.72 -9.79 -15.59
C GLY A 173 -11.71 -9.00 -14.75
N TYR A 174 -10.46 -9.01 -15.20
CA TYR A 174 -9.33 -8.34 -14.54
C TYR A 174 -9.43 -6.82 -14.47
N LYS A 175 -10.25 -6.18 -15.33
CA LYS A 175 -10.51 -4.74 -15.27
C LYS A 175 -11.20 -4.35 -13.95
N ILE A 176 -12.15 -5.15 -13.48
CA ILE A 176 -12.84 -4.89 -12.20
C ILE A 176 -11.89 -5.09 -11.03
N VAL A 177 -11.04 -6.13 -11.06
CA VAL A 177 -10.00 -6.34 -10.05
C VAL A 177 -9.10 -5.12 -9.93
N PHE A 178 -8.69 -4.54 -11.05
CA PHE A 178 -7.88 -3.31 -11.05
C PHE A 178 -8.62 -2.11 -10.46
N LEU A 179 -9.87 -1.88 -10.87
CA LEU A 179 -10.70 -0.79 -10.34
C LEU A 179 -10.94 -0.93 -8.83
N LEU A 180 -11.18 -2.15 -8.35
CA LEU A 180 -11.33 -2.43 -6.92
C LEU A 180 -10.03 -2.12 -6.16
N GLY A 181 -8.88 -2.51 -6.69
CA GLY A 181 -7.58 -2.15 -6.13
C GLY A 181 -7.36 -0.63 -6.05
N LEU A 182 -7.66 0.10 -7.13
CA LEU A 182 -7.58 1.57 -7.13
C LEU A 182 -8.56 2.21 -6.14
N SER A 183 -9.79 1.69 -6.07
CA SER A 183 -10.81 2.20 -5.15
C SER A 183 -10.39 2.02 -3.69
N GLY A 184 -9.73 0.91 -3.38
CA GLY A 184 -9.19 0.67 -2.04
C GLY A 184 -8.00 1.57 -1.72
N TYR A 185 -7.12 1.88 -2.70
CA TYR A 185 -6.10 2.92 -2.52
C TYR A 185 -6.70 4.32 -2.31
N ALA A 186 -7.83 4.62 -2.97
CA ALA A 186 -8.55 5.88 -2.74
C ALA A 186 -9.16 5.94 -1.33
N LEU A 187 -9.72 4.83 -0.83
CA LEU A 187 -10.17 4.73 0.56
C LEU A 187 -9.02 4.91 1.55
N LEU A 188 -7.84 4.33 1.25
CA LEU A 188 -6.65 4.48 2.08
C LEU A 188 -6.14 5.93 2.10
N LEU A 189 -6.19 6.62 0.96
CA LEU A 189 -5.90 8.05 0.85
C LEU A 189 -6.87 8.88 1.69
N LEU A 190 -8.17 8.60 1.63
CA LEU A 190 -9.17 9.28 2.46
C LEU A 190 -8.91 9.05 3.94
N ALA A 191 -8.63 7.81 4.34
CA ALA A 191 -8.30 7.47 5.72
C ALA A 191 -7.02 8.20 6.20
N ALA A 192 -6.00 8.32 5.34
CA ALA A 192 -4.79 9.08 5.64
C ALA A 192 -5.05 10.59 5.80
N ILE A 193 -5.88 11.19 4.94
CA ILE A 193 -6.26 12.61 5.02
C ILE A 193 -7.08 12.89 6.28
N VAL A 194 -8.06 12.03 6.59
CA VAL A 194 -8.89 12.19 7.80
C VAL A 194 -8.03 12.10 9.05
N SER A 195 -7.08 11.17 9.10
CA SER A 195 -6.15 11.02 10.22
C SER A 195 -5.25 12.25 10.39
N HIS A 196 -4.69 12.77 9.29
CA HIS A 196 -3.91 14.01 9.31
C HIS A 196 -4.72 15.23 9.80
N ARG A 197 -6.00 15.35 9.39
CA ARG A 197 -6.86 16.45 9.85
C ARG A 197 -7.16 16.36 11.34
N ASN A 198 -7.30 15.15 11.88
CA ASN A 198 -7.57 14.94 13.30
C ASN A 198 -6.34 15.30 14.17
N GLU A 199 -5.13 14.96 13.71
CA GLU A 199 -3.90 15.40 14.38
C GLU A 199 -3.78 16.93 14.44
N LEU A 200 -4.03 17.62 13.32
CA LEU A 200 -3.97 19.08 13.29
C LEU A 200 -4.99 19.74 14.22
N LYS A 201 -6.22 19.22 14.28
CA LYS A 201 -7.25 19.75 15.20
C LYS A 201 -6.84 19.60 16.66
N ASN A 202 -6.24 18.48 17.03
CA ASN A 202 -5.76 18.23 18.40
C ASN A 202 -4.61 19.16 18.79
N LEU A 203 -3.74 19.53 17.83
CA LEU A 203 -2.66 20.50 18.07
C LEU A 203 -3.18 21.94 18.23
N THR A 204 -4.18 22.34 17.42
CA THR A 204 -4.80 23.67 17.54
C THR A 204 -5.70 23.83 18.77
N ALA A 205 -6.28 22.74 19.29
CA ALA A 205 -7.12 22.77 20.50
C ALA A 205 -6.29 22.80 21.80
N LYS A 206 -4.99 22.54 21.71
CA LYS A 206 -4.04 22.56 22.83
C LYS A 206 -3.21 23.86 22.90
N SER A 207 -3.37 24.74 21.89
CA SER A 207 -2.82 26.10 21.80
C SER A 207 -3.83 27.12 22.31
#